data_AF-A0A737U2V0-F1
#
_entry.id   AF-A0A737U2V0-F1
#
_cell.length_a   1.000
_cell.length_b   1.000
_cell.length_c   1.000
_cell.angle_alpha   90.00
_cell.angle_beta   90.00
_cell.angle_gamma   90.00
#
_symmetry.space_group_name_H-M   'P 1'
#
loop_
_entity.id
_entity.type
_entity.pdbx_description
1 polymer ?
#
loop_
_entity_poly.entity_id
_entity_poly.type
_entity_poly.pdbx_seq_one_letter_code
_entity_poly.pdbx_strand_id
1 'polypeptide(L)'
;MTKQERKNKYDVNTIEKEQMIVDCHMTEEQAETIIAYRNKFKMLEGDDSVLVSLEQLWEVIGSPYGRFQAWLDQSVVIECEKLLTEISVKRLPTKGRPKNNHFITSDAAKHLAMMASTEEGRLARRYFIVMEKLFKEVCLYNHLRIQIEQNAKDVSYQMGFKFGDHKLGGIMKERHNKLVKIINGKRNKFQTNLNKSLEIGEYVKNLMLNGFSDTQIVQMLSH
;
A
#
# COMPACT_ATOMS: atom_id res chain seq x y z
N MET A 1 7.10 -15.20 -2.73
CA MET A 1 7.16 -14.37 -1.51
C MET A 1 7.48 -15.23 -0.30
N THR A 2 8.61 -14.98 0.36
CA THR A 2 9.00 -15.66 1.60
C THR A 2 8.17 -15.18 2.79
N LYS A 3 8.08 -16.00 3.85
CA LYS A 3 7.31 -15.69 5.08
C LYS A 3 7.78 -14.39 5.77
N GLN A 4 9.02 -13.97 5.51
CA GLN A 4 9.64 -12.75 6.03
C GLN A 4 9.21 -11.50 5.24
N GLU A 5 9.08 -11.59 3.91
CA GLU A 5 8.62 -10.49 3.03
C GLU A 5 7.18 -10.04 3.37
N ARG A 6 6.36 -10.94 3.92
CA ARG A 6 4.99 -10.64 4.37
C ARG A 6 4.92 -9.79 5.65
N LYS A 7 5.99 -9.72 6.45
CA LYS A 7 5.93 -9.15 7.80
C LYS A 7 6.09 -7.63 7.86
N ASN A 8 6.54 -7.01 6.77
CA ASN A 8 6.88 -5.58 6.72
C ASN A 8 6.16 -4.78 5.62
N LYS A 9 5.16 -5.38 4.95
CA LYS A 9 4.32 -4.70 3.96
C LYS A 9 3.11 -4.09 4.65
N TYR A 10 2.83 -2.82 4.41
CA TYR A 10 1.57 -2.21 4.80
C TYR A 10 0.42 -2.68 3.90
N ASP A 11 -0.72 -2.91 4.53
CA ASP A 11 -2.00 -3.21 3.89
C ASP A 11 -2.96 -2.07 4.24
N VAL A 12 -3.54 -1.46 3.21
CA VAL A 12 -4.45 -0.31 3.34
C VAL A 12 -5.65 -0.57 4.26
N ASN A 13 -6.06 -1.84 4.42
CA ASN A 13 -7.18 -2.21 5.28
C ASN A 13 -6.76 -2.35 6.76
N THR A 14 -5.47 -2.48 7.06
CA THR A 14 -4.98 -2.78 8.42
C THR A 14 -3.95 -1.78 8.97
N ILE A 15 -3.41 -0.90 8.13
CA ILE A 15 -2.45 0.14 8.53
C ILE A 15 -2.99 0.99 9.70
N GLU A 16 -2.13 1.34 10.66
CA GLU A 16 -2.49 2.09 11.88
C GLU A 16 -2.55 3.61 11.62
N LYS A 17 -3.26 4.38 12.46
CA LYS A 17 -3.40 5.86 12.32
C LYS A 17 -2.04 6.54 12.24
N GLU A 18 -1.16 6.18 13.17
CA GLU A 18 0.17 6.75 13.32
C GLU A 18 1.03 6.45 12.09
N GLN A 19 0.87 5.27 11.48
CA GLN A 19 1.59 4.88 10.27
C GLN A 19 1.11 5.69 9.07
N MET A 20 -0.21 5.91 8.93
CA MET A 20 -0.75 6.77 7.88
C MET A 20 -0.17 8.19 7.96
N ILE A 21 -0.08 8.75 9.17
CA ILE A 21 0.40 10.12 9.37
C ILE A 21 1.91 10.22 9.13
N VAL A 22 2.70 9.34 9.76
CA VAL A 22 4.16 9.44 9.75
C VAL A 22 4.76 8.96 8.43
N ASP A 23 4.32 7.79 7.96
CA ASP A 23 4.96 7.07 6.85
C ASP A 23 4.26 7.30 5.51
N CYS A 24 2.97 7.67 5.51
CA CYS A 24 2.20 7.99 4.31
C CYS A 24 1.81 9.48 4.21
N HIS A 25 2.36 10.33 5.08
CA HIS A 25 2.19 11.79 5.04
C HIS A 25 0.72 12.26 5.03
N MET A 26 -0.17 11.49 5.64
CA MET A 26 -1.59 11.83 5.75
C MET A 26 -1.79 12.87 6.87
N THR A 27 -2.78 13.76 6.69
CA THR A 27 -3.22 14.62 7.80
C THR A 27 -4.00 13.82 8.84
N GLU A 28 -4.13 14.35 10.05
CA GLU A 28 -4.90 13.71 11.12
C GLU A 28 -6.37 13.50 10.71
N GLU A 29 -7.02 14.52 10.14
CA GLU A 29 -8.40 14.42 9.63
C GLU A 29 -8.56 13.32 8.56
N GLN A 30 -7.56 13.19 7.68
CA GLN A 30 -7.58 12.15 6.65
C GLN A 30 -7.46 10.76 7.25
N ALA A 31 -6.53 10.56 8.19
CA ALA A 31 -6.36 9.28 8.87
C ALA A 31 -7.62 8.88 9.67
N GLU A 32 -8.27 9.85 10.32
CA GLU A 32 -9.54 9.63 11.03
C GLU A 32 -10.67 9.25 10.07
N THR A 33 -10.77 9.95 8.93
CA THR A 33 -11.73 9.62 7.88
C THR A 33 -11.56 8.17 7.42
N ILE A 34 -10.31 7.71 7.23
CA ILE A 34 -10.02 6.33 6.83
C ILE A 34 -10.46 5.35 7.91
N ILE A 35 -10.10 5.57 9.17
CA ILE A 35 -10.42 4.65 10.27
C ILE A 35 -11.92 4.52 10.48
N ALA A 36 -12.66 5.63 10.38
CA ALA A 36 -14.11 5.65 10.56
C ALA A 36 -14.86 4.86 9.47
N TYR A 37 -14.33 4.83 8.24
CA TYR A 37 -15.02 4.26 7.08
C TYR A 37 -14.42 2.94 6.55
N ARG A 38 -13.17 2.59 6.86
CA ARG A 38 -12.53 1.35 6.37
C ARG A 38 -13.23 0.07 6.79
N ASN A 39 -13.91 0.08 7.93
CA ASN A 39 -14.70 -1.07 8.39
C ASN A 39 -16.03 -1.20 7.63
N LYS A 40 -16.54 -0.09 7.06
CA LYS A 40 -17.76 -0.04 6.24
C LYS A 40 -17.47 -0.41 4.79
N PHE A 41 -16.34 0.05 4.27
CA PHE A 41 -15.88 -0.21 2.91
C PHE A 41 -14.60 -1.04 2.93
N LYS A 42 -14.75 -2.37 2.84
CA LYS A 42 -13.59 -3.22 2.58
C LYS A 42 -13.22 -3.08 1.11
N MET A 43 -12.19 -2.29 0.85
CA MET A 43 -11.65 -2.14 -0.49
C MET A 43 -11.04 -3.47 -0.94
N LEU A 44 -11.45 -3.94 -2.11
CA LEU A 44 -10.80 -5.09 -2.73
C LEU A 44 -9.77 -4.59 -3.73
N GLU A 45 -8.52 -5.03 -3.57
CA GLU A 45 -7.53 -4.90 -4.63
C GLU A 45 -8.02 -5.75 -5.83
N GLY A 46 -8.30 -5.09 -6.96
CA GLY A 46 -8.41 -5.73 -8.27
C GLY A 46 -7.05 -5.77 -8.95
N ASP A 47 -7.00 -6.36 -10.15
CA ASP A 47 -5.74 -6.58 -10.86
C ASP A 47 -5.04 -5.24 -11.20
N ASP A 48 -5.80 -4.23 -11.66
CA ASP A 48 -5.28 -2.89 -12.01
C ASP A 48 -6.05 -1.72 -11.34
N SER A 49 -7.02 -2.00 -10.48
CA SER A 49 -7.84 -0.95 -9.84
C SER A 49 -8.36 -1.35 -8.47
N VAL A 50 -8.68 -0.36 -7.64
CA VAL A 50 -9.36 -0.59 -6.37
C VAL A 50 -10.85 -0.74 -6.64
N LEU A 51 -11.40 -1.89 -6.27
CA LEU A 51 -12.80 -2.24 -6.45
C LEU A 51 -13.60 -1.95 -5.17
N VAL A 52 -14.77 -1.36 -5.36
CA VAL A 52 -15.74 -1.02 -4.32
C VAL A 52 -16.99 -1.86 -4.50
N SER A 53 -17.51 -2.45 -3.42
CA SER A 53 -18.80 -3.16 -3.46
C SER A 53 -19.94 -2.16 -3.64
N LEU A 54 -20.78 -2.41 -4.65
CA LEU A 54 -21.98 -1.61 -4.91
C LEU A 54 -22.99 -1.75 -3.78
N GLU A 55 -23.17 -2.95 -3.23
CA GLU A 55 -24.11 -3.19 -2.13
C GLU A 55 -23.73 -2.39 -0.89
N GLN A 56 -22.44 -2.38 -0.51
CA GLN A 56 -21.95 -1.56 0.60
C GLN A 56 -22.11 -0.06 0.33
N LEU A 57 -21.80 0.37 -0.90
CA LEU A 57 -21.99 1.76 -1.30
C LEU A 57 -23.45 2.18 -1.19
N TRP A 58 -24.37 1.36 -1.71
CA TRP A 58 -25.80 1.60 -1.67
C TRP A 58 -26.32 1.78 -0.24
N GLU A 59 -25.94 0.88 0.68
CA GLU A 59 -26.31 0.99 2.08
C GLU A 59 -25.79 2.28 2.72
N VAL A 60 -24.53 2.64 2.45
CA VAL A 60 -23.91 3.82 3.05
C VAL A 60 -24.53 5.12 2.54
N ILE A 61 -24.84 5.23 1.24
CA ILE A 61 -25.38 6.47 0.66
C ILE A 61 -26.88 6.68 0.94
N GLY A 62 -27.50 5.82 1.75
CA GLY A 62 -28.89 5.96 2.20
C GLY A 62 -29.89 5.12 1.42
N SER A 63 -29.46 4.03 0.77
CA SER A 63 -30.32 3.09 0.06
C SER A 63 -31.26 3.74 -0.97
N PRO A 64 -30.73 4.51 -1.94
CA PRO A 64 -31.55 5.18 -2.96
C PRO A 64 -32.46 4.18 -3.67
N TYR A 65 -33.67 4.64 -4.04
CA TYR A 65 -34.74 3.82 -4.62
C TYR A 65 -35.28 2.69 -3.72
N GLY A 66 -34.82 2.58 -2.47
CA GLY A 66 -35.30 1.61 -1.46
C GLY A 66 -34.97 0.14 -1.76
N ARG A 67 -34.61 -0.19 -2.99
CA ARG A 67 -34.20 -1.54 -3.42
C ARG A 67 -32.90 -1.47 -4.24
N PHE A 68 -31.92 -2.27 -3.85
CA PHE A 68 -30.61 -2.32 -4.52
C PHE A 68 -30.72 -2.54 -6.04
N GLN A 69 -31.53 -3.51 -6.48
CA GLN A 69 -31.69 -3.79 -7.92
C GLN A 69 -32.28 -2.60 -8.68
N ALA A 70 -33.24 -1.87 -8.09
CA ALA A 70 -33.82 -0.70 -8.72
C ALA A 70 -32.77 0.41 -8.90
N TRP A 71 -31.93 0.62 -7.89
CA TRP A 71 -30.80 1.55 -8.00
C TRP A 71 -29.75 1.11 -9.03
N LEU A 72 -29.46 -0.20 -9.09
CA LEU A 72 -28.54 -0.77 -10.07
C LEU A 72 -29.01 -0.45 -11.50
N ASP A 73 -30.27 -0.77 -11.81
CA ASP A 73 -30.83 -0.63 -13.15
C ASP A 73 -31.06 0.85 -13.54
N GLN A 74 -31.52 1.68 -12.60
CA GLN A 74 -31.93 3.07 -12.88
C GLN A 74 -30.80 4.10 -12.74
N SER A 75 -29.68 3.74 -12.13
CA SER A 75 -28.56 4.67 -11.91
C SER A 75 -27.22 4.04 -12.24
N VAL A 76 -26.87 2.93 -11.60
CA VAL A 76 -25.50 2.39 -11.70
C VAL A 76 -25.14 1.99 -13.12
N VAL A 77 -25.99 1.23 -13.81
CA VAL A 77 -25.73 0.77 -15.19
C VAL A 77 -25.53 1.96 -16.12
N ILE A 78 -26.43 2.94 -16.05
CA ILE A 78 -26.40 4.16 -16.88
C ILE A 78 -25.11 4.95 -16.64
N GLU A 79 -24.71 5.12 -15.38
CA GLU A 79 -23.51 5.89 -15.06
C GLU A 79 -22.23 5.14 -15.41
N CYS A 80 -22.19 3.81 -15.23
CA CYS A 80 -21.06 3.00 -15.66
C CYS A 80 -20.90 3.05 -17.20
N GLU A 81 -21.99 3.02 -17.96
CA GLU A 81 -21.97 3.21 -19.41
C GLU A 81 -21.41 4.59 -19.80
N LYS A 82 -21.86 5.66 -19.13
CA LYS A 82 -21.34 7.03 -19.37
C LYS A 82 -19.85 7.17 -19.03
N LEU A 83 -19.41 6.52 -17.96
CA LEU A 83 -18.01 6.51 -17.52
C LEU A 83 -17.14 5.52 -18.29
N LEU A 84 -17.72 4.77 -19.25
CA LEU A 84 -17.04 3.74 -20.03
C LEU A 84 -16.32 2.73 -19.12
N THR A 85 -16.98 2.32 -18.03
CA THR A 85 -16.44 1.40 -17.03
C THR A 85 -17.38 0.22 -16.79
N GLU A 86 -16.82 -0.91 -16.39
CA GLU A 86 -17.56 -2.16 -16.26
C GLU A 86 -17.97 -2.46 -14.81
N ILE A 87 -19.12 -3.12 -14.65
CA ILE A 87 -19.54 -3.70 -13.37
C ILE A 87 -18.95 -5.12 -13.29
N SER A 88 -17.99 -5.29 -12.38
CA SER A 88 -17.38 -6.58 -12.09
C SER A 88 -18.29 -7.41 -11.20
N VAL A 89 -18.67 -8.62 -11.62
CA VAL A 89 -19.46 -9.54 -10.80
C VAL A 89 -18.56 -10.65 -10.26
N LYS A 90 -18.45 -10.74 -8.92
CA LYS A 90 -17.66 -11.80 -8.25
C LYS A 90 -18.57 -12.64 -7.35
N ARG A 91 -18.42 -13.96 -7.41
CA ARG A 91 -19.05 -14.87 -6.44
C ARG A 91 -18.16 -14.97 -5.21
N LEU A 92 -18.61 -14.41 -4.09
CA LEU A 92 -17.90 -14.56 -2.83
C LEU A 92 -18.36 -15.82 -2.09
N PRO A 93 -17.42 -16.63 -1.54
CA PRO A 93 -17.78 -17.74 -0.68
C PRO A 93 -18.47 -17.18 0.57
N THR A 94 -19.74 -17.49 0.72
CA THR A 94 -20.54 -17.13 1.89
C THR A 94 -20.80 -18.39 2.71
N LYS A 95 -21.17 -18.29 4.00
CA LYS A 95 -21.57 -19.46 4.82
C LYS A 95 -22.81 -20.22 4.30
N GLY A 96 -23.36 -19.84 3.14
CA GLY A 96 -24.52 -20.43 2.48
C GLY A 96 -24.38 -20.38 0.95
N ARG A 97 -25.50 -20.23 0.22
CA ARG A 97 -25.47 -20.12 -1.25
C ARG A 97 -24.59 -18.94 -1.67
N PRO A 98 -23.56 -19.15 -2.52
CA PRO A 98 -22.75 -18.07 -3.05
C PRO A 98 -23.64 -17.03 -3.73
N LYS A 99 -23.51 -15.76 -3.33
CA LYS A 99 -24.19 -14.63 -3.95
C LYS A 99 -23.26 -13.97 -4.97
N ASN A 100 -23.88 -13.46 -6.04
CA ASN A 100 -23.21 -12.55 -6.96
C ASN A 100 -23.11 -11.20 -6.25
N ASN A 101 -21.88 -10.71 -6.07
CA ASN A 101 -21.62 -9.37 -5.56
C ASN A 101 -21.11 -8.50 -6.70
N HIS A 102 -21.60 -7.28 -6.78
CA HIS A 102 -21.26 -6.35 -7.84
C HIS A 102 -20.23 -5.34 -7.35
N PHE A 103 -19.24 -5.09 -8.20
CA PHE A 103 -18.11 -4.23 -7.90
C PHE A 103 -17.89 -3.24 -9.02
N ILE A 104 -17.45 -2.06 -8.65
CA ILE A 104 -17.09 -0.99 -9.57
C ILE A 104 -15.74 -0.39 -9.17
N THR A 105 -15.16 0.40 -10.06
CA THR A 105 -13.94 1.15 -9.76
C THR A 105 -14.20 2.20 -8.67
N SER A 106 -13.15 2.58 -7.93
CA SER A 106 -13.22 3.70 -6.97
C SER A 106 -13.69 5.00 -7.63
N ASP A 107 -13.39 5.19 -8.91
CA ASP A 107 -13.81 6.36 -9.68
C ASP A 107 -15.32 6.41 -9.88
N ALA A 108 -15.91 5.34 -10.42
CA ALA A 108 -17.36 5.20 -10.51
C ALA A 108 -18.04 5.34 -9.14
N ALA A 109 -17.42 4.81 -8.08
CA ALA A 109 -17.97 4.90 -6.73
C ALA A 109 -18.02 6.35 -6.22
N LYS A 110 -16.99 7.18 -6.51
CA LYS A 110 -17.01 8.62 -6.21
C LYS A 110 -18.13 9.34 -6.95
N HIS A 111 -18.34 9.01 -8.23
CA HIS A 111 -19.42 9.59 -9.05
C HIS A 111 -20.81 9.25 -8.49
N LEU A 112 -21.08 7.98 -8.20
CA LEU A 112 -22.35 7.54 -7.62
C LEU A 112 -22.58 8.14 -6.23
N ALA A 113 -21.55 8.24 -5.41
CA ALA A 113 -21.63 8.87 -4.10
C ALA A 113 -21.98 10.37 -4.19
N MET A 114 -21.49 11.08 -5.22
CA MET A 114 -21.89 12.46 -5.49
C MET A 114 -23.35 12.57 -5.91
N MET A 115 -23.82 11.67 -6.79
CA MET A 115 -25.18 11.71 -7.32
C MET A 115 -26.26 11.50 -6.27
N ALA A 116 -25.97 10.70 -5.24
CA ALA A 116 -26.88 10.48 -4.12
C ALA A 116 -27.31 11.79 -3.44
N SER A 117 -26.49 12.86 -3.54
CA SER A 117 -26.80 14.19 -2.97
C SER A 117 -27.11 14.16 -1.47
N THR A 118 -26.59 13.16 -0.75
CA THR A 118 -26.71 12.99 0.71
C THR A 118 -25.42 13.43 1.42
N GLU A 119 -25.51 13.68 2.73
CA GLU A 119 -24.30 13.91 3.54
C GLU A 119 -23.42 12.66 3.56
N GLU A 120 -24.04 11.48 3.65
CA GLU A 120 -23.36 10.19 3.62
C GLU A 120 -22.65 9.96 2.29
N GLY A 121 -23.27 10.35 1.16
CA GLY A 121 -22.64 10.35 -0.16
C GLY A 121 -21.40 11.25 -0.23
N ARG A 122 -21.48 12.46 0.33
CA ARG A 122 -20.33 13.37 0.43
C ARG A 122 -19.19 12.78 1.26
N LEU A 123 -19.51 12.13 2.38
CA LEU A 123 -18.53 11.47 3.24
C LEU A 123 -17.92 10.23 2.58
N ALA A 124 -18.72 9.39 1.91
CA ALA A 124 -18.24 8.23 1.15
C ALA A 124 -17.27 8.66 0.03
N ARG A 125 -17.61 9.73 -0.70
CA ARG A 125 -16.72 10.32 -1.71
C ARG A 125 -15.41 10.81 -1.09
N ARG A 126 -15.46 11.54 0.03
CA ARG A 126 -14.26 12.00 0.75
C ARG A 126 -13.37 10.82 1.14
N TYR A 127 -13.98 9.77 1.68
CA TYR A 127 -13.28 8.54 2.02
C TYR A 127 -12.57 7.92 0.81
N PHE A 128 -13.25 7.74 -0.33
CA PHE A 128 -12.63 7.15 -1.52
C PHE A 128 -11.44 7.96 -2.05
N ILE A 129 -11.54 9.29 -2.05
CA ILE A 129 -10.44 10.18 -2.45
C ILE A 129 -9.23 10.01 -1.51
N VAL A 130 -9.48 9.99 -0.20
CA VAL A 130 -8.43 9.84 0.80
C VAL A 130 -7.81 8.44 0.72
N MET A 131 -8.60 7.40 0.47
CA MET A 131 -8.12 6.04 0.27
C MET A 131 -7.25 5.89 -0.97
N GLU A 132 -7.58 6.53 -2.10
CA GLU A 132 -6.74 6.53 -3.30
C GLU A 132 -5.37 7.15 -3.04
N LYS A 133 -5.32 8.23 -2.24
CA LYS A 133 -4.06 8.83 -1.80
C LYS A 133 -3.27 7.87 -0.92
N LEU A 134 -3.90 7.31 0.11
CA LEU A 134 -3.27 6.34 1.00
C LEU A 134 -2.71 5.14 0.23
N PHE A 135 -3.47 4.60 -0.72
CA PHE A 135 -3.05 3.45 -1.52
C PHE A 135 -1.76 3.73 -2.30
N LYS A 136 -1.65 4.91 -2.93
CA LYS A 136 -0.43 5.33 -3.64
C LYS A 136 0.76 5.39 -2.69
N GLU A 137 0.59 6.03 -1.53
CA GLU A 137 1.66 6.16 -0.53
C GLU A 137 2.08 4.81 0.05
N VAL A 138 1.11 3.93 0.34
CA VAL A 138 1.38 2.56 0.80
C VAL A 138 2.14 1.76 -0.26
N CYS A 139 1.76 1.86 -1.54
CA CYS A 139 2.48 1.21 -2.63
C CYS A 139 3.92 1.71 -2.75
N LEU A 140 4.14 3.03 -2.72
CA LEU A 140 5.47 3.63 -2.75
C LEU A 140 6.32 3.19 -1.55
N TYR A 141 5.76 3.28 -0.34
CA TYR A 141 6.42 2.86 0.88
C TYR A 141 6.84 1.39 0.83
N ASN A 142 5.92 0.53 0.42
CA ASN A 142 6.16 -0.91 0.30
C ASN A 142 7.25 -1.21 -0.75
N HIS A 143 7.22 -0.51 -1.88
CA HIS A 143 8.25 -0.63 -2.91
C HIS A 143 9.64 -0.26 -2.37
N LEU A 144 9.77 0.88 -1.70
CA LEU A 144 11.02 1.32 -1.09
C LEU A 144 11.53 0.32 -0.05
N ARG A 145 10.65 -0.20 0.81
CA ARG A 145 11.01 -1.24 1.79
C ARG A 145 11.60 -2.48 1.12
N ILE A 146 10.99 -2.95 0.03
CA ILE A 146 11.45 -4.10 -0.73
C ILE A 146 12.84 -3.82 -1.33
N GLN A 147 13.05 -2.65 -1.95
CA GLN A 147 14.34 -2.27 -2.51
C GLN A 147 15.44 -2.20 -1.46
N ILE A 148 15.15 -1.61 -0.29
CA ILE A 148 16.10 -1.55 0.83
C ILE A 148 16.51 -2.95 1.30
N GLU A 149 15.56 -3.89 1.38
CA GLU A 149 15.86 -5.29 1.72
C GLU A 149 16.70 -5.97 0.62
N GLN A 150 16.40 -5.65 -0.64
CA GLN A 150 17.09 -6.20 -1.80
C GLN A 150 18.56 -5.80 -1.83
N ASN A 151 18.94 -4.58 -1.44
CA ASN A 151 20.35 -4.16 -1.36
C ASN A 151 21.20 -5.12 -0.52
N ALA A 152 20.70 -5.52 0.66
CA ALA A 152 21.42 -6.46 1.51
C ALA A 152 21.47 -7.88 0.92
N LYS A 153 20.40 -8.31 0.22
CA LYS A 153 20.36 -9.59 -0.51
C LYS A 153 21.35 -9.59 -1.68
N ASP A 154 21.46 -8.48 -2.41
CA ASP A 154 22.38 -8.32 -3.54
C ASP A 154 23.84 -8.39 -3.08
N VAL A 155 24.19 -7.73 -1.97
CA VAL A 155 25.54 -7.84 -1.38
C VAL A 155 25.85 -9.30 -1.02
N SER A 156 24.93 -9.98 -0.33
CA SER A 156 25.07 -11.40 0.02
C SER A 156 25.31 -12.27 -1.21
N TYR A 157 24.60 -11.97 -2.29
CA TYR A 157 24.70 -12.71 -3.54
C TYR A 157 26.03 -12.45 -4.24
N GLN A 158 26.33 -11.19 -4.54
CA GLN A 158 27.49 -10.78 -5.33
C GLN A 158 28.82 -11.10 -4.65
N MET A 159 28.90 -11.02 -3.31
CA MET A 159 30.16 -11.20 -2.59
C MET A 159 30.36 -12.60 -2.01
N GLY A 160 29.40 -13.52 -2.16
CA GLY A 160 29.51 -14.86 -1.57
C GLY A 160 28.76 -15.92 -2.37
N PHE A 161 27.42 -15.87 -2.39
CA PHE A 161 26.62 -16.95 -2.97
C PHE A 161 26.92 -17.20 -4.44
N LYS A 162 27.21 -16.14 -5.23
CA LYS A 162 27.60 -16.26 -6.63
C LYS A 162 28.82 -17.16 -6.85
N PHE A 163 29.67 -17.29 -5.84
CA PHE A 163 30.88 -18.12 -5.84
C PHE A 163 30.72 -19.41 -5.00
N GLY A 164 29.51 -19.74 -4.54
CA GLY A 164 29.23 -20.91 -3.70
C GLY A 164 29.56 -20.74 -2.20
N ASP A 165 30.08 -19.58 -1.77
CA ASP A 165 30.38 -19.32 -0.36
C ASP A 165 29.19 -18.66 0.36
N HIS A 166 28.30 -19.50 0.87
CA HIS A 166 27.11 -19.05 1.61
C HIS A 166 27.45 -18.38 2.94
N LYS A 167 28.55 -18.79 3.60
CA LYS A 167 28.96 -18.22 4.88
C LYS A 167 29.45 -16.79 4.68
N LEU A 168 30.31 -16.58 3.68
CA LEU A 168 30.78 -15.26 3.30
C LEU A 168 29.63 -14.34 2.89
N GLY A 169 28.67 -14.84 2.11
CA GLY A 169 27.48 -14.07 1.74
C GLY A 169 26.70 -13.57 2.96
N GLY A 170 26.47 -14.44 3.95
CA GLY A 170 25.84 -14.07 5.22
C GLY A 170 26.62 -12.97 5.97
N ILE A 171 27.94 -13.12 6.08
CA ILE A 171 28.82 -12.13 6.73
C ILE A 171 28.76 -10.77 6.01
N MET A 172 28.79 -10.77 4.67
CA MET A 172 28.76 -9.52 3.89
C MET A 172 27.41 -8.82 3.98
N LYS A 173 26.31 -9.58 4.04
CA LYS A 173 24.97 -9.04 4.33
C LYS A 173 24.91 -8.35 5.70
N GLU A 174 25.46 -8.99 6.73
CA GLU A 174 25.52 -8.42 8.08
C GLU A 174 26.40 -7.17 8.13
N ARG A 175 27.56 -7.20 7.46
CA ARG A 175 28.46 -6.06 7.29
C ARG A 175 27.75 -4.86 6.66
N HIS A 176 27.05 -5.07 5.53
CA HIS A 176 26.25 -4.03 4.87
C HIS A 176 25.22 -3.42 5.84
N ASN A 177 24.41 -4.27 6.50
CA ASN A 177 23.37 -3.79 7.43
C ASN A 177 23.95 -3.01 8.61
N LYS A 178 25.13 -3.40 9.11
CA LYS A 178 25.85 -2.70 10.17
C LYS A 178 26.30 -1.31 9.71
N LEU A 179 26.92 -1.21 8.52
CA LEU A 179 27.39 0.07 7.96
C LEU A 179 26.23 1.04 7.71
N VAL A 180 25.16 0.56 7.06
CA VAL A 180 23.96 1.39 6.84
C VAL A 180 23.37 1.89 8.16
N LYS A 181 23.37 1.06 9.21
CA LYS A 181 22.89 1.45 10.55
C LYS A 181 23.79 2.48 11.24
N ILE A 182 25.11 2.44 11.00
CA ILE A 182 26.05 3.42 11.54
C ILE A 182 25.83 4.78 10.87
N ILE A 183 25.74 4.79 9.55
CA ILE A 183 25.67 6.03 8.75
C ILE A 183 24.29 6.67 8.82
N ASN A 184 23.23 5.87 8.63
CA ASN A 184 21.86 6.37 8.61
C ASN A 184 21.21 6.40 10.01
N GLY A 185 21.92 5.93 11.04
CA GLY A 185 21.37 5.73 12.37
C GLY A 185 20.48 4.49 12.51
N LYS A 186 20.05 4.22 13.75
CA LYS A 186 19.05 3.17 14.02
C LYS A 186 17.74 3.58 13.38
N ARG A 187 17.24 2.76 12.45
CA ARG A 187 15.88 2.90 11.93
C ARG A 187 14.90 2.65 13.08
N ASN A 188 14.21 3.68 13.53
CA ASN A 188 13.04 3.49 14.39
C ASN A 188 11.93 2.85 13.56
N LYS A 189 11.02 2.11 14.21
CA LYS A 189 9.87 1.48 13.54
C LYS A 189 8.99 2.52 12.81
N PHE A 190 9.05 3.77 13.27
CA PHE A 190 8.36 4.95 12.76
C PHE A 190 9.41 6.04 12.47
N GLN A 191 9.20 6.87 11.45
CA GLN A 191 10.04 8.05 11.10
C GLN A 191 11.37 7.77 10.39
N THR A 192 11.56 6.59 9.79
CA THR A 192 12.75 6.37 8.95
C THR A 192 12.50 6.95 7.57
N ASN A 193 13.25 7.98 7.15
CA ASN A 193 13.26 8.42 5.76
C ASN A 193 13.76 7.26 4.87
N LEU A 194 12.81 6.59 4.20
CA LEU A 194 13.11 5.39 3.42
C LEU A 194 13.92 5.71 2.17
N ASN A 195 13.69 6.86 1.52
CA ASN A 195 14.49 7.30 0.37
C ASN A 195 15.95 7.46 0.76
N LYS A 196 16.23 8.23 1.83
CA LYS A 196 17.59 8.38 2.37
C LYS A 196 18.19 7.03 2.77
N SER A 197 17.38 6.14 3.34
CA SER A 197 17.82 4.79 3.72
C SER A 197 18.17 3.92 2.52
N LEU A 198 17.44 4.06 1.41
CA LEU A 198 17.68 3.36 0.16
C LEU A 198 18.98 3.87 -0.47
N GLU A 199 19.12 5.19 -0.63
CA GLU A 199 20.31 5.84 -1.18
C GLU A 199 21.58 5.45 -0.41
N ILE A 200 21.58 5.60 0.92
CA ILE A 200 22.72 5.19 1.75
C ILE A 200 23.00 3.69 1.60
N GLY A 201 21.96 2.86 1.54
CA GLY A 201 22.12 1.43 1.27
C GLY A 201 22.80 1.14 -0.06
N GLU A 202 22.41 1.84 -1.13
CA GLU A 202 23.01 1.69 -2.45
C GLU A 202 24.47 2.16 -2.47
N TYR A 203 24.78 3.31 -1.86
CA TYR A 203 26.15 3.79 -1.75
C TYR A 203 27.04 2.83 -0.97
N VAL A 204 26.58 2.35 0.19
CA VAL A 204 27.32 1.36 0.99
C VAL A 204 27.54 0.08 0.20
N LYS A 205 26.50 -0.44 -0.47
CA LYS A 205 26.62 -1.62 -1.37
C LYS A 205 27.71 -1.40 -2.42
N ASN A 206 27.65 -0.29 -3.15
CA ASN A 206 28.58 -0.01 -4.24
C ASN A 206 30.03 0.12 -3.75
N LEU A 207 30.25 0.82 -2.63
CA LEU A 207 31.60 0.95 -2.04
C LEU A 207 32.13 -0.39 -1.53
N MET A 208 31.29 -1.22 -0.93
CA MET A 208 31.69 -2.57 -0.52
C MET A 208 32.11 -3.44 -1.71
N LEU A 209 31.34 -3.41 -2.80
CA LEU A 209 31.65 -4.15 -4.03
C LEU A 209 32.96 -3.67 -4.68
N ASN A 210 33.28 -2.39 -4.53
CA ASN A 210 34.55 -1.81 -4.98
C ASN A 210 35.72 -2.04 -4.00
N GLY A 211 35.53 -2.83 -2.93
CA GLY A 211 36.60 -3.25 -2.02
C GLY A 211 36.98 -2.23 -0.94
N PHE A 212 36.17 -1.18 -0.73
CA PHE A 212 36.44 -0.20 0.32
C PHE A 212 36.29 -0.82 1.72
N SER A 213 37.15 -0.37 2.63
CA SER A 213 37.10 -0.74 4.05
C SER A 213 35.97 -0.01 4.79
N ASP A 214 35.54 -0.54 5.93
CA ASP A 214 34.47 0.04 6.74
C ASP A 214 34.77 1.49 7.14
N THR A 215 36.02 1.78 7.51
CA THR A 215 36.47 3.13 7.91
C THR A 215 36.35 4.12 6.76
N GLN A 216 36.78 3.74 5.55
CA GLN A 216 36.67 4.59 4.36
C GLN A 216 35.21 4.89 4.02
N ILE A 217 34.36 3.86 4.05
CA ILE A 217 32.93 4.00 3.75
C ILE A 217 32.25 4.96 4.74
N VAL A 218 32.52 4.80 6.03
CA VAL A 218 31.95 5.68 7.06
C VAL A 218 32.44 7.12 6.88
N GLN A 219 33.72 7.34 6.64
CA GLN A 219 34.27 8.69 6.41
C GLN A 219 33.62 9.39 5.20
N MET A 220 33.41 8.66 4.10
CA MET A 220 32.83 9.23 2.88
C MET A 220 31.35 9.60 3.01
N LEU A 221 30.60 8.90 3.87
CA LEU A 221 29.14 9.00 3.94
C LEU A 221 28.60 9.66 5.23
N SER A 222 29.46 10.05 6.17
CA SER A 222 29.05 10.66 7.45
C SER A 222 29.06 12.20 7.46
N HIS A 223 28.90 12.84 6.29
CA HIS A 223 28.84 14.29 6.14
C HIS A 223 27.40 14.82 6.07
#